data_AF-A0A8I0BLY9-F1
#
_entry.id   AF-A0A8I0BLY9-F1
#
_cell.length_a   1.000
_cell.length_b   1.000
_cell.length_c   1.000
_cell.angle_alpha   90.00
_cell.angle_beta   90.00
_cell.angle_gamma   90.00
#
_symmetry.space_group_name_H-M   'P 1'
#
loop_
_entity.id
_entity.type
_entity.pdbx_description
1 polymer ?
#
loop_
_entity_poly.entity_id
_entity_poly.type
_entity_poly.pdbx_seq_one_letter_code
_entity_poly.pdbx_strand_id
1 'polypeptide(L)'
;MRKWMKKWQGVIIWTIAIAFVAGMIWWSVSINLRNTQNNVKYSLEQSLAYITKDGTALNDPTYWLMPWEVNDYYSNLLSSYQIISLDPLFEEPRLKALIADVFLQQKVVLYYAEKNDIKPSKKEINQEVNNVIQTIKNDQNQLNRIERTYGSLSNYEKNYLEPQIRVQLTIKKVQEKVGVVTEDEIKKYFEENKEDLQKQYDRVDIEAVSFDSSSTAQGFIAKASEVGFDEAASSMNVTVQPFSNATRGIFPDEIDTALFSATSGSIVGPFFFLDQWYVFRVKTSSVLTDFNAFENSDAYSDVKTKLEQEKFQKWLEEFMKEENLSYAFNDQVLEYWWKYFKNEEDLYGKLANLLFQGENLVTETSDELKSLFVLLSDSKIQELTKQIAELTQYRTVLENSQEPDEDLIKKYGKLSIEEADAKKEELEKQKADVENKKKTVVDYLYENYPSSTYVLEYAYRLHPNDINIRYSYYSNLYNQIKPYLSTGTYDPNQIFGVLLGLYTVANATDASTSIRLDSYYMLYDMSLALNDPTSAKYYLDEMKKIDPNFMDYESAYNQVESILEAMKASEESTPSTSTGE
;
A
#
# COMPACT_ATOMS: atom_id res chain seq x y z
N MET A 1 9.75 5.53 1.97
CA MET A 1 8.38 6.06 2.06
C MET A 1 7.40 5.45 1.06
N ARG A 2 7.67 5.44 -0.26
CA ARG A 2 6.82 4.79 -1.28
C ARG A 2 6.46 3.33 -0.96
N LYS A 3 7.24 2.61 -0.14
CA LYS A 3 6.97 1.22 0.29
C LYS A 3 6.11 1.10 1.55
N TRP A 4 6.25 1.98 2.56
CA TRP A 4 5.46 1.90 3.80
C TRP A 4 4.01 2.37 3.55
N MET A 5 3.81 3.47 2.83
CA MET A 5 2.49 3.95 2.41
C MET A 5 1.83 3.01 1.39
N LYS A 6 2.58 2.45 0.42
CA LYS A 6 2.06 1.37 -0.46
C LYS A 6 1.68 0.11 0.31
N LYS A 7 2.38 -0.23 1.41
CA LYS A 7 2.05 -1.38 2.26
C LYS A 7 0.69 -1.17 2.92
N TRP A 8 0.41 0.01 3.47
CA TRP A 8 -0.90 0.34 4.04
C TRP A 8 -1.99 0.52 2.98
N GLN A 9 -1.68 1.13 1.84
CA GLN A 9 -2.62 1.24 0.71
C GLN A 9 -3.01 -0.14 0.17
N GLY A 10 -2.05 -1.05 -0.02
CA GLY A 10 -2.34 -2.44 -0.41
C GLY A 10 -3.17 -3.16 0.63
N VAL A 11 -2.81 -3.05 1.92
CA VAL A 11 -3.56 -3.67 3.01
C VAL A 11 -4.98 -3.12 3.14
N ILE A 12 -5.20 -1.80 3.02
CA ILE A 12 -6.52 -1.17 3.11
C ILE A 12 -7.38 -1.52 1.89
N ILE A 13 -6.81 -1.48 0.68
CA ILE A 13 -7.52 -1.87 -0.55
C ILE A 13 -7.92 -3.36 -0.51
N TRP A 14 -6.99 -4.25 -0.14
CA TRP A 14 -7.27 -5.67 0.02
C TRP A 14 -8.26 -5.93 1.16
N THR A 15 -8.17 -5.21 2.29
CA THR A 15 -9.12 -5.37 3.39
C THR A 15 -10.53 -4.94 2.99
N ILE A 16 -10.68 -3.82 2.28
CA ILE A 16 -11.98 -3.34 1.81
C ILE A 16 -12.58 -4.31 0.78
N ALA A 17 -11.76 -4.82 -0.15
CA ALA A 17 -12.16 -5.81 -1.15
C ALA A 17 -12.54 -7.17 -0.53
N ILE A 18 -11.72 -7.70 0.39
CA ILE A 18 -11.97 -8.97 1.10
C ILE A 18 -13.18 -8.84 2.04
N ALA A 19 -13.33 -7.73 2.76
CA ALA A 19 -14.46 -7.53 3.66
C ALA A 19 -15.80 -7.48 2.90
N PHE A 20 -15.80 -6.91 1.69
CA PHE A 20 -16.97 -6.91 0.82
C PHE A 20 -17.35 -8.33 0.37
N VAL A 21 -16.39 -9.19 0.01
CA VAL A 21 -16.64 -10.55 -0.52
C VAL A 21 -16.93 -11.56 0.58
N ALA A 22 -16.20 -11.52 1.70
CA ALA A 22 -16.34 -12.46 2.81
C ALA A 22 -17.61 -12.24 3.65
N GLY A 23 -18.47 -11.28 3.27
CA GLY A 23 -19.66 -10.92 4.05
C GLY A 23 -19.32 -10.50 5.49
N MET A 24 -18.09 -10.03 5.72
CA MET A 24 -17.61 -9.64 7.05
C MET A 24 -18.39 -8.41 7.52
N ILE A 25 -19.48 -8.70 8.24
CA ILE A 25 -19.84 -8.15 9.54
C ILE A 25 -19.07 -6.83 9.83
N TRP A 26 -19.57 -5.70 9.31
CA TRP A 26 -19.06 -4.32 9.44
C TRP A 26 -19.03 -3.78 10.90
N TRP A 27 -19.07 -4.65 11.91
CA TRP A 27 -19.44 -4.32 13.29
C TRP A 27 -18.30 -3.76 14.16
N SER A 28 -17.05 -3.71 13.68
CA SER A 28 -15.99 -3.00 14.44
C SER A 28 -16.03 -1.49 14.25
N VAL A 29 -16.89 -0.99 13.37
CA VAL A 29 -17.00 0.41 13.03
C VAL A 29 -18.40 0.85 13.42
N SER A 30 -18.51 1.38 14.63
CA SER A 30 -19.67 2.17 15.02
C SER A 30 -19.83 3.33 14.04
N ILE A 31 -20.63 3.14 12.99
CA ILE A 31 -21.15 4.26 12.22
C ILE A 31 -21.85 5.12 13.28
N ASN A 32 -21.25 6.27 13.59
CA ASN A 32 -21.84 7.28 14.46
C ASN A 32 -22.97 7.92 13.66
N LEU A 33 -24.00 7.14 13.35
CA LEU A 33 -25.24 7.66 12.84
C LEU A 33 -25.82 8.47 13.98
N ARG A 34 -25.71 9.79 13.82
CA ARG A 34 -26.37 10.77 14.67
C ARG A 34 -27.80 10.32 14.94
N ASN A 35 -28.30 10.72 16.11
CA ASN A 35 -29.71 10.76 16.44
C ASN A 35 -30.46 11.41 15.26
N THR A 36 -30.95 10.62 14.31
CA THR A 36 -31.99 11.06 13.40
C THR A 36 -33.21 11.17 14.28
N GLN A 37 -33.37 12.35 14.89
CA GLN A 37 -34.70 12.84 15.17
C GLN A 37 -35.51 12.56 13.91
N ASN A 38 -36.56 11.76 14.07
CA ASN A 38 -37.51 11.40 13.05
C ASN A 38 -37.81 12.63 12.15
N ASN A 39 -37.68 12.47 10.82
CA ASN A 39 -38.10 13.40 9.75
C ASN A 39 -37.04 14.26 9.02
N VAL A 40 -35.75 13.93 9.00
CA VAL A 40 -34.86 14.55 7.98
C VAL A 40 -35.10 13.86 6.64
N LYS A 41 -35.82 14.53 5.72
CA LYS A 41 -35.93 14.10 4.32
C LYS A 41 -34.71 14.61 3.57
N TYR A 42 -33.91 13.69 3.05
CA TYR A 42 -32.79 14.01 2.16
C TYR A 42 -33.30 14.14 0.72
N SER A 43 -32.65 14.99 -0.06
CA SER A 43 -32.91 15.11 -1.49
C SER A 43 -31.81 14.43 -2.30
N LEU A 44 -32.11 14.08 -3.55
CA LEU A 44 -31.16 13.44 -4.45
C LEU A 44 -29.92 14.32 -4.68
N GLU A 45 -30.10 15.63 -4.73
CA GLU A 45 -29.02 16.62 -4.94
C GLU A 45 -28.03 16.69 -3.76
N GLN A 46 -28.42 16.16 -2.59
CA GLN A 46 -27.56 16.09 -1.41
C GLN A 46 -26.74 14.80 -1.36
N SER A 47 -26.98 13.84 -2.27
CA SER A 47 -26.18 12.63 -2.39
C SER A 47 -24.84 12.95 -3.07
N LEU A 48 -23.79 12.18 -2.76
CA LEU A 48 -22.53 12.24 -3.50
C LEU A 48 -22.67 11.56 -4.87
N ALA A 49 -23.41 10.46 -4.91
CA ALA A 49 -23.67 9.66 -6.10
C ALA A 49 -24.99 8.90 -5.98
N TYR A 50 -25.49 8.33 -7.06
CA TYR A 50 -26.72 7.54 -7.08
C TYR A 50 -26.75 6.57 -8.27
N ILE A 51 -27.62 5.56 -8.16
CA ILE A 51 -27.87 4.62 -9.25
C ILE A 51 -28.91 5.20 -10.21
N THR A 52 -28.62 5.07 -11.49
CA THR A 52 -29.54 5.32 -12.60
C THR A 52 -29.96 4.01 -13.24
N LYS A 53 -31.17 3.98 -13.80
CA LYS A 53 -31.68 2.92 -14.66
C LYS A 53 -32.18 3.56 -15.94
N ASP A 54 -31.72 3.07 -17.09
CA ASP A 54 -32.07 3.64 -18.40
C ASP A 54 -31.77 5.16 -18.46
N GLY A 55 -30.68 5.58 -17.81
CA GLY A 55 -30.27 6.99 -17.70
C GLY A 55 -31.13 7.84 -16.75
N THR A 56 -32.12 7.27 -16.08
CA THR A 56 -33.00 7.98 -15.12
C THR A 56 -32.64 7.60 -13.69
N ALA A 57 -32.58 8.58 -12.77
CA ALA A 57 -32.28 8.33 -11.36
C ALA A 57 -33.32 7.39 -10.71
N LEU A 58 -32.85 6.41 -9.92
CA LEU A 58 -33.73 5.67 -9.03
C LEU A 58 -34.14 6.59 -7.87
N ASN A 59 -35.44 6.80 -7.66
CA ASN A 59 -35.96 7.79 -6.71
C ASN A 59 -36.01 7.33 -5.25
N ASP A 60 -35.67 6.08 -4.96
CA ASP A 60 -35.60 5.58 -3.59
C ASP A 60 -34.25 5.96 -2.95
N PRO A 61 -34.23 6.64 -1.79
CA PRO A 61 -33.01 6.98 -1.06
C PRO A 61 -32.07 5.81 -0.74
N THR A 62 -32.56 4.57 -0.71
CA THR A 62 -31.70 3.38 -0.57
C THR A 62 -30.67 3.28 -1.70
N TYR A 63 -30.96 3.84 -2.87
CA TYR A 63 -30.08 3.82 -4.05
C TYR A 63 -29.21 5.07 -4.20
N TRP A 64 -29.20 5.95 -3.20
CA TRP A 64 -28.38 7.16 -3.16
C TRP A 64 -27.22 6.95 -2.20
N LEU A 65 -26.01 7.34 -2.61
CA LEU A 65 -24.84 7.37 -1.74
C LEU A 65 -24.75 8.73 -1.06
N MET A 66 -24.93 8.74 0.24
CA MET A 66 -24.99 9.98 1.01
C MET A 66 -23.63 10.32 1.66
N PRO A 67 -23.31 11.61 1.88
CA PRO A 67 -21.99 12.01 2.37
C PRO A 67 -21.57 11.38 3.71
N TRP A 68 -22.51 11.16 4.62
CA TRP A 68 -22.20 10.56 5.91
C TRP A 68 -21.84 9.08 5.81
N GLU A 69 -22.37 8.33 4.83
CA GLU A 69 -22.02 6.90 4.65
C GLU A 69 -20.52 6.76 4.39
N VAL A 70 -19.97 7.61 3.51
CA VAL A 70 -18.55 7.63 3.16
C VAL A 70 -17.71 8.21 4.29
N ASN A 71 -18.08 9.37 4.84
CA ASN A 71 -17.28 10.04 5.87
C ASN A 71 -17.23 9.26 7.18
N ASP A 72 -18.36 8.68 7.63
CA ASP A 72 -18.37 7.91 8.87
C ASP A 72 -17.53 6.66 8.72
N TYR A 73 -17.59 5.96 7.57
CA TYR A 73 -16.74 4.81 7.36
C TYR A 73 -15.26 5.19 7.27
N TYR A 74 -14.93 6.26 6.54
CA TYR A 74 -13.58 6.80 6.46
C TYR A 74 -13.00 7.10 7.85
N SER A 75 -13.69 7.89 8.67
CA SER A 75 -13.20 8.24 10.02
C SER A 75 -12.99 7.02 10.92
N ASN A 76 -13.90 6.06 10.84
CA ASN A 76 -13.80 4.84 11.63
C ASN A 76 -12.67 3.92 11.15
N LEU A 77 -12.45 3.83 9.83
CA LEU A 77 -11.33 3.11 9.23
C LEU A 77 -9.99 3.70 9.71
N LEU A 78 -9.85 5.02 9.70
CA LEU A 78 -8.66 5.68 10.25
C LEU A 78 -8.48 5.35 11.73
N SER A 79 -9.55 5.43 12.52
CA SER A 79 -9.50 5.12 13.95
C SER A 79 -9.12 3.66 14.24
N SER A 80 -9.63 2.69 13.48
CA SER A 80 -9.32 1.27 13.70
C SER A 80 -7.86 0.94 13.43
N TYR A 81 -7.22 1.67 12.53
CA TYR A 81 -5.80 1.52 12.21
C TYR A 81 -4.91 2.51 12.96
N GLN A 82 -5.46 3.27 13.91
CA GLN A 82 -4.74 4.31 14.66
C GLN A 82 -4.05 5.33 13.74
N ILE A 83 -4.61 5.55 12.55
CA ILE A 83 -4.14 6.54 11.59
C ILE A 83 -4.70 7.88 12.00
N ILE A 84 -3.82 8.83 12.33
CA ILE A 84 -4.21 10.16 12.81
C ILE A 84 -4.84 10.99 11.68
N SER A 85 -4.24 10.92 10.49
CA SER A 85 -4.68 11.64 9.29
C SER A 85 -3.98 11.09 8.06
N LEU A 86 -4.62 11.22 6.90
CA LEU A 86 -4.02 10.97 5.59
C LEU A 86 -3.70 12.29 4.89
N ASP A 87 -2.91 12.23 3.82
CA ASP A 87 -2.74 13.40 2.96
C ASP A 87 -4.12 13.80 2.36
N PRO A 88 -4.59 15.04 2.61
CA PRO A 88 -5.95 15.45 2.25
C PRO A 88 -6.15 15.61 0.74
N LEU A 89 -5.07 15.76 -0.03
CA LEU A 89 -5.14 15.97 -1.46
C LEU A 89 -4.99 14.67 -2.25
N PHE A 90 -4.13 13.75 -1.79
CA PHE A 90 -3.76 12.57 -2.57
C PHE A 90 -4.36 11.26 -2.04
N GLU A 91 -4.52 11.14 -0.73
CA GLU A 91 -4.88 9.87 -0.09
C GLU A 91 -6.33 9.84 0.37
N GLU A 92 -6.79 10.91 1.02
CA GLU A 92 -8.18 11.03 1.46
C GLU A 92 -9.19 10.88 0.32
N PRO A 93 -9.14 11.67 -0.78
CA PRO A 93 -10.12 11.56 -1.86
C PRO A 93 -10.05 10.19 -2.56
N ARG A 94 -8.84 9.62 -2.69
CA ARG A 94 -8.65 8.26 -3.22
C ARG A 94 -9.35 7.21 -2.36
N LEU A 95 -9.17 7.28 -1.04
CA LEU A 95 -9.78 6.33 -0.12
C LEU A 95 -11.30 6.50 -0.09
N LYS A 96 -11.81 7.74 -0.07
CA LYS A 96 -13.25 8.01 -0.16
C LYS A 96 -13.87 7.50 -1.46
N ALA A 97 -13.18 7.60 -2.59
CA ALA A 97 -13.65 7.04 -3.86
C ALA A 97 -13.73 5.50 -3.85
N LEU A 98 -12.76 4.83 -3.22
CA LEU A 98 -12.81 3.37 -3.03
C LEU A 98 -13.99 2.96 -2.14
N ILE A 99 -14.21 3.68 -1.04
CA ILE A 99 -15.33 3.44 -0.11
C ILE A 99 -16.66 3.64 -0.83
N ALA A 100 -16.78 4.72 -1.60
CA ALA A 100 -17.96 5.03 -2.40
C ALA A 100 -18.25 3.95 -3.45
N ASP A 101 -17.22 3.42 -4.14
CA ASP A 101 -17.38 2.34 -5.11
C ASP A 101 -18.02 1.10 -4.45
N VAL A 102 -17.52 0.69 -3.28
CA VAL A 102 -18.08 -0.45 -2.54
C VAL A 102 -19.53 -0.20 -2.15
N PHE A 103 -19.86 0.98 -1.63
CA PHE A 103 -21.24 1.29 -1.27
C PHE A 103 -22.18 1.37 -2.48
N LEU A 104 -21.71 1.88 -3.62
CA LEU A 104 -22.49 1.89 -4.86
C LEU A 104 -22.77 0.47 -5.34
N GLN A 105 -21.76 -0.42 -5.31
CA GLN A 105 -21.95 -1.84 -5.62
C GLN A 105 -22.95 -2.51 -4.65
N GLN A 106 -22.89 -2.21 -3.35
CA GLN A 106 -23.89 -2.71 -2.38
C GLN A 106 -25.30 -2.26 -2.73
N LYS A 107 -25.48 -1.01 -3.15
CA LYS A 107 -26.80 -0.50 -3.54
C LYS A 107 -27.34 -1.20 -4.79
N VAL A 108 -26.48 -1.56 -5.75
CA VAL A 108 -26.87 -2.40 -6.91
C VAL A 108 -27.27 -3.81 -6.47
N VAL A 109 -26.54 -4.40 -5.52
CA VAL A 109 -26.88 -5.70 -4.92
C VAL A 109 -28.25 -5.66 -4.23
N LEU A 110 -28.55 -4.59 -3.50
CA LEU A 110 -29.85 -4.39 -2.86
C LEU A 110 -30.97 -4.25 -3.91
N TYR A 111 -30.72 -3.56 -5.02
CA TYR A 111 -31.66 -3.48 -6.14
C TYR A 111 -31.92 -4.87 -6.74
N TYR A 112 -30.88 -5.69 -6.94
CA TYR A 112 -31.04 -7.08 -7.37
C TYR A 112 -31.87 -7.89 -6.35
N ALA A 113 -31.59 -7.73 -5.06
CA ALA A 113 -32.29 -8.43 -4.00
C ALA A 113 -33.79 -8.09 -3.97
N GLU A 114 -34.14 -6.80 -4.09
CA GLU A 114 -35.53 -6.35 -4.17
C GLU A 114 -36.23 -6.97 -5.39
N LYS A 115 -35.60 -6.90 -6.56
CA LYS A 115 -36.15 -7.46 -7.81
C LYS A 115 -36.40 -8.97 -7.73
N ASN A 116 -35.60 -9.69 -6.96
CA ASN A 116 -35.65 -11.16 -6.86
C ASN A 116 -36.28 -11.67 -5.56
N ASP A 117 -36.91 -10.80 -4.77
CA ASP A 117 -37.48 -11.09 -3.44
C ASP A 117 -36.50 -11.83 -2.49
N ILE A 118 -35.21 -11.47 -2.57
CA ILE A 118 -34.17 -12.01 -1.70
C ILE A 118 -34.16 -11.18 -0.43
N LYS A 119 -34.63 -11.77 0.67
CA LYS A 119 -34.64 -11.13 1.98
C LYS A 119 -34.36 -12.13 3.10
N PRO A 120 -33.67 -11.72 4.17
CA PRO A 120 -33.51 -12.55 5.34
C PRO A 120 -34.83 -12.75 6.08
N SER A 121 -34.99 -13.94 6.64
CA SER A 121 -36.10 -14.26 7.53
C SER A 121 -35.98 -13.48 8.85
N LYS A 122 -37.11 -13.24 9.51
CA LYS A 122 -37.13 -12.63 10.84
C LYS A 122 -36.32 -13.43 11.87
N LYS A 123 -36.25 -14.76 11.72
CA LYS A 123 -35.46 -15.63 12.59
C LYS A 123 -33.96 -15.36 12.43
N GLU A 124 -33.46 -15.28 11.19
CA GLU A 124 -32.06 -14.98 10.91
C GLU A 124 -31.66 -13.61 11.45
N ILE A 125 -32.49 -12.58 11.23
CA ILE A 125 -32.26 -11.23 11.74
C ILE A 125 -32.20 -11.24 13.28
N ASN A 126 -33.20 -11.82 13.94
CA ASN A 126 -33.26 -11.84 15.40
C ASN A 126 -32.08 -12.62 16.00
N GLN A 127 -31.64 -13.70 15.36
CA GLN A 127 -30.49 -14.47 15.83
C GLN A 127 -29.22 -13.62 15.79
N GLU A 128 -28.96 -12.94 14.68
CA GLU A 128 -27.76 -12.13 14.52
C GLU A 128 -27.79 -10.87 15.40
N VAL A 129 -28.95 -10.21 15.51
CA VAL A 129 -29.19 -9.10 16.47
C VAL A 129 -28.84 -9.56 17.88
N ASN A 130 -29.34 -10.71 18.30
CA ASN A 130 -29.08 -11.23 19.64
C ASN A 130 -27.59 -11.52 19.85
N ASN A 131 -26.90 -12.10 18.86
CA ASN A 131 -25.46 -12.36 18.94
C ASN A 131 -24.69 -11.07 19.22
N VAL A 132 -24.96 -10.00 18.47
CA VAL A 132 -24.29 -8.70 18.64
C VAL A 132 -24.65 -8.05 19.98
N ILE A 133 -25.93 -8.09 20.37
CA ILE A 133 -26.39 -7.53 21.65
C ILE A 133 -25.74 -8.24 22.85
N GLN A 134 -25.53 -9.55 22.79
CA GLN A 134 -24.83 -10.27 23.86
C GLN A 134 -23.36 -9.85 23.96
N THR A 135 -22.67 -9.68 22.84
CA THR A 135 -21.30 -9.15 22.82
C THR A 135 -21.23 -7.76 23.44
N ILE A 136 -22.14 -6.85 23.06
CA ILE A 136 -22.23 -5.50 23.64
C ILE A 136 -22.47 -5.54 25.15
N LYS A 137 -23.37 -6.41 25.63
CA LYS A 137 -23.66 -6.54 27.06
C LYS A 137 -22.47 -7.05 27.88
N ASN A 138 -21.59 -7.83 27.24
CA ASN A 138 -20.37 -8.33 27.87
C ASN A 138 -19.24 -7.28 27.91
N ASP A 139 -19.33 -6.21 27.12
CA ASP A 139 -18.40 -5.06 27.16
C ASP A 139 -19.09 -3.84 27.79
N GLN A 140 -18.83 -3.63 29.08
CA GLN A 140 -19.42 -2.54 29.84
C GLN A 140 -19.06 -1.14 29.28
N ASN A 141 -17.87 -0.99 28.67
CA ASN A 141 -17.46 0.28 28.08
C ASN A 141 -18.26 0.57 26.81
N GLN A 142 -18.44 -0.44 25.96
CA GLN A 142 -19.26 -0.35 24.76
C GLN A 142 -20.74 -0.11 25.08
N LEU A 143 -21.29 -0.83 26.07
CA LEU A 143 -22.66 -0.65 26.53
C LEU A 143 -22.91 0.79 27.03
N ASN A 144 -22.04 1.29 27.93
CA ASN A 144 -22.15 2.64 28.45
C ASN A 144 -22.05 3.70 27.33
N ARG A 145 -21.20 3.48 26.32
CA ARG A 145 -21.09 4.36 25.15
C ARG A 145 -22.38 4.36 24.34
N ILE A 146 -22.95 3.19 24.07
CA ILE A 146 -24.21 3.05 23.33
C ILE A 146 -25.37 3.73 24.06
N GLU A 147 -25.50 3.53 25.37
CA GLU A 147 -26.56 4.17 26.15
C GLU A 147 -26.43 5.69 26.17
N ARG A 148 -25.20 6.23 26.23
CA ARG A 148 -24.97 7.68 26.13
C ARG A 148 -25.31 8.24 24.75
N THR A 149 -24.96 7.54 23.68
CA THR A 149 -25.14 8.02 22.31
C THR A 149 -26.59 7.86 21.82
N TYR A 150 -27.20 6.71 22.09
CA TYR A 150 -28.50 6.30 21.54
C TYR A 150 -29.65 6.32 22.57
N GLY A 151 -29.35 6.72 23.81
CA GLY A 151 -30.30 6.82 24.93
C GLY A 151 -30.62 5.50 25.60
N SER A 152 -30.63 4.38 24.87
CA SER A 152 -30.75 3.03 25.43
C SER A 152 -30.25 1.96 24.46
N LEU A 153 -29.90 0.80 25.00
CA LEU A 153 -29.57 -0.38 24.19
C LEU A 153 -30.74 -0.82 23.30
N SER A 154 -31.99 -0.69 23.77
CA SER A 154 -33.18 -1.06 22.98
C SER A 154 -33.42 -0.11 21.80
N ASN A 155 -33.17 1.19 21.98
CA ASN A 155 -33.23 2.15 20.87
C ASN A 155 -32.14 1.85 19.83
N TYR A 156 -30.93 1.54 20.28
CA TYR A 156 -29.85 1.10 19.40
C TYR A 156 -30.22 -0.17 18.63
N GLU A 157 -30.71 -1.20 19.33
CA GLU A 157 -31.14 -2.47 18.76
C GLU A 157 -32.17 -2.27 17.62
N LYS A 158 -33.24 -1.53 17.90
CA LYS A 158 -34.38 -1.41 16.99
C LYS A 158 -34.13 -0.46 15.82
N ASN A 159 -33.52 0.69 16.08
CA ASN A 159 -33.46 1.77 15.09
C ASN A 159 -32.15 1.79 14.30
N TYR A 160 -31.13 1.03 14.74
CA TYR A 160 -29.79 1.05 14.13
C TYR A 160 -29.29 -0.35 13.81
N LEU A 161 -29.25 -1.24 14.81
CA LEU A 161 -28.69 -2.58 14.68
C LEU A 161 -29.52 -3.46 13.72
N GLU A 162 -30.83 -3.60 13.97
CA GLU A 162 -31.70 -4.47 13.18
C GLU A 162 -31.73 -4.08 11.68
N PRO A 163 -31.90 -2.79 11.30
CA PRO A 163 -31.83 -2.37 9.90
C PRO A 163 -30.50 -2.71 9.22
N GLN A 164 -29.37 -2.51 9.92
CA GLN A 164 -28.05 -2.82 9.40
C GLN A 164 -27.86 -4.33 9.19
N ILE A 165 -28.24 -5.16 10.16
CA ILE A 165 -28.20 -6.62 10.05
C ILE A 165 -29.06 -7.10 8.88
N ARG A 166 -30.24 -6.49 8.68
CA ARG A 166 -31.11 -6.82 7.55
C ARG A 166 -30.43 -6.56 6.21
N VAL A 167 -29.83 -5.39 6.02
CA VAL A 167 -29.07 -5.04 4.80
C VAL A 167 -27.92 -6.01 4.59
N GLN A 168 -27.13 -6.24 5.63
CA GLN A 168 -25.97 -7.13 5.60
C GLN A 168 -26.34 -8.57 5.22
N LEU A 169 -27.35 -9.15 5.87
CA LEU A 169 -27.80 -10.51 5.56
C LEU A 169 -28.42 -10.60 4.16
N THR A 170 -29.02 -9.51 3.67
CA THR A 170 -29.53 -9.44 2.29
C THR A 170 -28.37 -9.50 1.29
N ILE A 171 -27.35 -8.66 1.46
CA ILE A 171 -26.15 -8.66 0.61
C ILE A 171 -25.47 -10.04 0.64
N LYS A 172 -25.27 -10.60 1.83
CA LYS A 172 -24.69 -11.93 2.02
C LYS A 172 -25.47 -13.01 1.25
N LYS A 173 -26.81 -13.01 1.33
CA LYS A 173 -27.65 -13.95 0.58
C LYS A 173 -27.54 -13.80 -0.93
N VAL A 174 -27.38 -12.57 -1.43
CA VAL A 174 -27.13 -12.37 -2.87
C VAL A 174 -25.77 -12.92 -3.25
N GLN A 175 -24.72 -12.62 -2.48
CA GLN A 175 -23.36 -13.14 -2.70
C GLN A 175 -23.33 -14.67 -2.68
N GLU A 176 -23.97 -15.31 -1.71
CA GLU A 176 -24.12 -16.77 -1.64
C GLU A 176 -24.94 -17.35 -2.82
N LYS A 177 -25.78 -16.54 -3.47
CA LYS A 177 -26.56 -16.98 -4.63
C LYS A 177 -25.78 -16.86 -5.95
N VAL A 178 -24.94 -15.84 -6.09
CA VAL A 178 -24.34 -15.47 -7.39
C VAL A 178 -22.82 -15.65 -7.46
N GLY A 179 -22.14 -15.61 -6.30
CA GLY A 179 -20.69 -15.66 -6.18
C GLY A 179 -20.12 -17.02 -5.77
N VAL A 180 -20.96 -18.03 -5.47
CA VAL A 180 -20.47 -19.34 -5.03
C VAL A 180 -19.63 -20.03 -6.10
N VAL A 181 -18.44 -20.46 -5.70
CA VAL A 181 -17.50 -21.22 -6.52
C VAL A 181 -17.56 -22.68 -6.12
N THR A 182 -17.63 -23.56 -7.12
CA THR A 182 -17.63 -25.00 -6.96
C THR A 182 -16.22 -25.53 -6.72
N GLU A 183 -16.11 -26.70 -6.08
CA GLU A 183 -14.81 -27.37 -5.90
C GLU A 183 -14.13 -27.65 -7.25
N ASP A 184 -14.90 -27.99 -8.29
CA ASP A 184 -14.39 -28.19 -9.65
C ASP A 184 -13.77 -26.92 -10.25
N GLU A 185 -14.37 -25.75 -10.02
CA GLU A 185 -13.80 -24.46 -10.43
C GLU A 185 -12.48 -24.17 -9.69
N ILE A 186 -12.42 -24.44 -8.39
CA ILE A 186 -11.21 -24.25 -7.58
C ILE A 186 -10.11 -25.22 -8.02
N LYS A 187 -10.46 -26.48 -8.28
CA LYS A 187 -9.55 -27.51 -8.77
C LYS A 187 -8.98 -27.18 -10.14
N LYS A 188 -9.84 -26.74 -11.07
CA LYS A 188 -9.41 -26.28 -12.38
C LYS A 188 -8.43 -25.11 -12.25
N TYR A 189 -8.75 -24.12 -11.40
CA TYR A 189 -7.85 -23.00 -11.16
C TYR A 189 -6.50 -23.46 -10.58
N PHE A 190 -6.51 -24.38 -9.61
CA PHE A 190 -5.29 -24.96 -9.06
C PHE A 190 -4.44 -25.65 -10.13
N GLU A 191 -5.06 -26.45 -11.00
CA GLU A 191 -4.36 -27.15 -12.08
C GLU A 191 -3.77 -26.19 -13.12
N GLU A 192 -4.52 -25.15 -13.52
CA GLU A 192 -4.09 -24.14 -14.50
C GLU A 192 -3.02 -23.19 -13.95
N ASN A 193 -2.98 -22.97 -12.63
CA ASN A 193 -2.10 -22.00 -11.99
C ASN A 193 -1.11 -22.64 -11.00
N LYS A 194 -0.87 -23.95 -11.11
CA LYS A 194 -0.11 -24.72 -10.11
C LYS A 194 1.28 -24.15 -9.85
N GLU A 195 2.02 -23.81 -10.90
CA GLU A 195 3.39 -23.29 -10.76
C GLU A 195 3.42 -21.95 -10.01
N ASP A 196 2.48 -21.06 -10.32
CA ASP A 196 2.41 -19.75 -9.67
C ASP A 196 1.93 -19.88 -8.22
N LEU A 197 0.98 -20.77 -7.95
CA LEU A 197 0.56 -21.10 -6.59
C LEU A 197 1.71 -21.70 -5.79
N GLN A 198 2.51 -22.59 -6.37
CA GLN A 198 3.70 -23.13 -5.72
C GLN A 198 4.73 -22.04 -5.41
N LYS A 199 4.98 -21.11 -6.35
CA LYS A 199 5.86 -19.96 -6.08
C LYS A 199 5.33 -19.08 -4.95
N GLN A 200 4.03 -18.86 -4.92
CA GLN A 200 3.40 -17.97 -3.95
C GLN A 200 3.26 -18.59 -2.57
N TYR A 201 2.97 -19.89 -2.47
CA TYR A 201 2.52 -20.55 -1.24
C TYR A 201 3.40 -21.68 -0.73
N ASP A 202 4.30 -22.25 -1.53
CA ASP A 202 5.22 -23.25 -0.99
C ASP A 202 6.10 -22.61 0.07
N ARG A 203 6.23 -23.27 1.22
CA ARG A 203 7.07 -22.84 2.35
C ARG A 203 7.95 -23.99 2.82
N VAL A 204 9.20 -23.67 3.15
CA VAL A 204 10.11 -24.58 3.86
C VAL A 204 10.74 -23.87 5.06
N ASP A 205 10.79 -24.56 6.20
CA ASP A 205 11.66 -24.20 7.31
C ASP A 205 12.93 -25.04 7.19
N ILE A 206 14.08 -24.38 7.17
CA ILE A 206 15.37 -25.03 6.93
C ILE A 206 16.40 -24.56 7.96
N GLU A 207 17.42 -25.36 8.16
CA GLU A 207 18.62 -25.01 8.91
C GLU A 207 19.83 -25.21 8.01
N ALA A 208 20.76 -24.27 8.02
CA ALA A 208 21.94 -24.29 7.16
C ALA A 208 23.23 -24.32 7.98
N VAL A 209 24.24 -24.98 7.44
CA VAL A 209 25.64 -24.84 7.85
C VAL A 209 26.49 -24.54 6.61
N SER A 210 27.53 -23.73 6.75
CA SER A 210 28.41 -23.30 5.65
C SER A 210 29.84 -23.77 5.83
N PHE A 211 30.55 -23.99 4.73
CA PHE A 211 31.94 -24.46 4.69
C PHE A 211 32.74 -23.79 3.58
N ASP A 212 34.04 -23.59 3.79
CA ASP A 212 34.94 -23.03 2.77
C ASP A 212 35.29 -24.03 1.64
N SER A 213 34.99 -25.33 1.80
CA SER A 213 35.34 -26.35 0.80
C SER A 213 34.29 -27.45 0.65
N SER A 214 34.16 -27.99 -0.57
CA SER A 214 33.27 -29.13 -0.84
C SER A 214 33.64 -30.36 0.01
N SER A 215 34.94 -30.58 0.24
CA SER A 215 35.43 -31.76 0.97
C SER A 215 34.97 -31.75 2.43
N THR A 216 35.07 -30.59 3.11
CA THR A 216 34.61 -30.44 4.49
C THR A 216 33.09 -30.53 4.58
N ALA A 217 32.36 -29.98 3.60
CA ALA A 217 30.91 -30.11 3.53
C ALA A 217 30.44 -31.57 3.31
N GLN A 218 31.14 -32.35 2.47
CA GLN A 218 30.90 -33.78 2.31
C GLN A 218 31.25 -34.58 3.57
N GLY A 219 32.34 -34.22 4.25
CA GLY A 219 32.67 -34.77 5.57
C GLY A 219 31.56 -34.54 6.59
N PHE A 220 30.96 -33.35 6.59
CA PHE A 220 29.80 -33.04 7.43
C PHE A 220 28.58 -33.91 7.09
N ILE A 221 28.23 -34.08 5.81
CA ILE A 221 27.09 -34.92 5.41
C ILE A 221 27.29 -36.38 5.84
N ALA A 222 28.49 -36.92 5.65
CA ALA A 222 28.83 -38.27 6.11
C ALA A 222 28.66 -38.39 7.63
N LYS A 223 29.16 -37.40 8.39
CA LYS A 223 29.03 -37.38 9.84
C LYS A 223 27.58 -37.23 10.30
N ALA A 224 26.83 -36.33 9.70
CA ALA A 224 25.43 -36.08 10.01
C ALA A 224 24.54 -37.30 9.71
N SER A 225 24.92 -38.15 8.76
CA SER A 225 24.26 -39.43 8.50
C SER A 225 24.49 -40.47 9.60
N GLU A 226 25.60 -40.35 10.35
CA GLU A 226 25.92 -41.25 11.48
C GLU A 226 25.30 -40.78 12.80
N VAL A 227 25.44 -39.50 13.12
CA VAL A 227 25.12 -38.94 14.45
C VAL A 227 23.97 -37.94 14.45
N GLY A 228 23.42 -37.60 13.28
CA GLY A 228 22.42 -36.54 13.12
C GLY A 228 23.05 -35.15 12.93
N PHE A 229 22.27 -34.24 12.37
CA PHE A 229 22.74 -32.91 11.91
C PHE A 229 23.28 -32.04 13.06
N ASP A 230 22.60 -31.98 14.20
CA ASP A 230 23.01 -31.14 15.35
C ASP A 230 24.29 -31.66 16.02
N GLU A 231 24.42 -32.98 16.15
CA GLU A 231 25.60 -33.61 16.74
C GLU A 231 26.81 -33.50 15.79
N ALA A 232 26.59 -33.63 14.48
CA ALA A 232 27.61 -33.35 13.49
C ALA A 232 28.09 -31.89 13.56
N ALA A 233 27.15 -30.94 13.66
CA ALA A 233 27.47 -29.51 13.77
C ALA A 233 28.29 -29.20 15.03
N SER A 234 27.88 -29.76 16.16
CA SER A 234 28.60 -29.63 17.44
C SER A 234 29.99 -30.26 17.36
N SER A 235 30.12 -31.44 16.76
CA SER A 235 31.40 -32.17 16.66
C SER A 235 32.41 -31.48 15.72
N MET A 236 31.91 -30.78 14.70
CA MET A 236 32.72 -30.03 13.73
C MET A 236 32.86 -28.54 14.09
N ASN A 237 32.29 -28.12 15.22
CA ASN A 237 32.28 -26.74 15.69
C ASN A 237 31.76 -25.73 14.65
N VAL A 238 30.68 -26.08 13.94
CA VAL A 238 30.01 -25.21 12.96
C VAL A 238 28.69 -24.68 13.49
N THR A 239 28.36 -23.44 13.13
CA THR A 239 27.13 -22.76 13.59
C THR A 239 25.95 -23.11 12.69
N VAL A 240 24.84 -23.53 13.29
CA VAL A 240 23.57 -23.80 12.59
C VAL A 240 22.76 -22.51 12.47
N GLN A 241 22.34 -22.17 11.25
CA GLN A 241 21.55 -20.99 10.95
C GLN A 241 20.12 -21.38 10.57
N PRO A 242 19.08 -20.97 11.33
CA PRO A 242 17.69 -21.26 10.99
C PRO A 242 17.12 -20.24 10.00
N PHE A 243 16.34 -20.72 9.03
CA PHE A 243 15.52 -19.92 8.12
C PHE A 243 14.10 -20.47 8.13
N SER A 244 13.13 -19.62 8.44
CA SER A 244 11.72 -20.01 8.50
C SER A 244 10.90 -19.41 7.36
N ASN A 245 9.90 -20.15 6.89
CA ASN A 245 8.96 -19.75 5.85
C ASN A 245 9.64 -19.30 4.54
N ALA A 246 10.75 -19.94 4.15
CA ALA A 246 11.39 -19.65 2.87
C ALA A 246 10.46 -20.05 1.72
N THR A 247 10.33 -19.17 0.73
CA THR A 247 9.51 -19.35 -0.47
C THR A 247 10.38 -19.75 -1.66
N ARG A 248 9.78 -20.30 -2.71
CA ARG A 248 10.51 -20.51 -3.98
C ARG A 248 11.00 -19.16 -4.55
N GLY A 249 12.09 -19.21 -5.28
CA GLY A 249 12.78 -18.07 -5.90
C GLY A 249 13.75 -17.34 -4.97
N ILE A 250 13.90 -17.77 -3.70
CA ILE A 250 14.90 -17.21 -2.78
C ILE A 250 16.29 -17.76 -3.09
N PHE A 251 16.39 -19.06 -3.42
CA PHE A 251 17.65 -19.70 -3.77
C PHE A 251 17.74 -19.95 -5.28
N PRO A 252 18.96 -20.19 -5.81
CA PRO A 252 19.13 -20.69 -7.17
C PRO A 252 18.33 -21.97 -7.42
N ASP A 253 17.84 -22.16 -8.65
CA ASP A 253 16.91 -23.23 -9.04
C ASP A 253 17.31 -24.64 -8.57
N GLU A 254 18.61 -24.95 -8.59
CA GLU A 254 19.13 -26.25 -8.12
C GLU A 254 18.86 -26.47 -6.62
N ILE A 255 19.14 -25.45 -5.81
CA ILE A 255 18.97 -25.48 -4.35
C ILE A 255 17.47 -25.49 -4.02
N ASP A 256 16.72 -24.61 -4.67
CA ASP A 256 15.26 -24.53 -4.53
C ASP A 256 14.61 -25.88 -4.84
N THR A 257 14.96 -26.50 -5.97
CA THR A 257 14.43 -27.81 -6.35
C THR A 257 14.74 -28.87 -5.29
N ALA A 258 15.97 -28.88 -4.77
CA ALA A 258 16.38 -29.82 -3.73
C ALA A 258 15.64 -29.61 -2.41
N LEU A 259 15.52 -28.36 -1.94
CA LEU A 259 14.87 -28.03 -0.66
C LEU A 259 13.37 -28.34 -0.69
N PHE A 260 12.67 -27.95 -1.75
CA PHE A 260 11.21 -28.12 -1.85
C PHE A 260 10.79 -29.54 -2.27
N SER A 261 11.71 -30.37 -2.73
CA SER A 261 11.47 -31.81 -3.00
C SER A 261 11.87 -32.71 -1.83
N ALA A 262 12.58 -32.15 -0.84
CA ALA A 262 13.08 -32.89 0.31
C ALA A 262 11.98 -33.18 1.34
N THR A 263 12.09 -34.33 2.00
CA THR A 263 11.23 -34.68 3.14
C THR A 263 11.71 -33.98 4.41
N SER A 264 10.80 -33.64 5.31
CA SER A 264 11.14 -33.15 6.65
C SER A 264 12.17 -34.06 7.34
N GLY A 265 13.20 -33.43 7.92
CA GLY A 265 14.37 -34.07 8.55
C GLY A 265 15.50 -34.42 7.59
N SER A 266 15.31 -34.35 6.28
CA SER A 266 16.37 -34.71 5.31
C SER A 266 17.45 -33.63 5.20
N ILE A 267 18.65 -34.10 4.86
CA ILE A 267 19.83 -33.26 4.61
C ILE A 267 20.02 -33.17 3.10
N VAL A 268 20.17 -31.94 2.57
CA VAL A 268 20.41 -31.68 1.15
C VAL A 268 21.67 -30.84 0.95
N GLY A 269 22.35 -31.07 -0.17
CA GLY A 269 23.62 -30.44 -0.51
C GLY A 269 24.77 -31.46 -0.66
N PRO A 270 26.03 -30.98 -0.71
CA PRO A 270 26.43 -29.60 -0.50
C PRO A 270 26.21 -28.75 -1.77
N PHE A 271 25.75 -27.51 -1.60
CA PHE A 271 25.54 -26.57 -2.70
C PHE A 271 26.51 -25.40 -2.60
N PHE A 272 27.10 -24.99 -3.72
CA PHE A 272 27.94 -23.80 -3.76
C PHE A 272 27.06 -22.56 -4.02
N PHE A 273 26.99 -21.66 -3.04
CA PHE A 273 26.17 -20.46 -3.07
C PHE A 273 26.81 -19.38 -2.20
N LEU A 274 26.76 -18.10 -2.62
CA LEU A 274 27.37 -16.98 -1.88
C LEU A 274 28.83 -17.25 -1.46
N ASP A 275 29.64 -17.77 -2.40
CA ASP A 275 31.06 -18.09 -2.21
C ASP A 275 31.38 -19.10 -1.09
N GLN A 276 30.40 -19.90 -0.68
CA GLN A 276 30.52 -20.90 0.37
C GLN A 276 29.78 -22.19 -0.02
N TRP A 277 30.15 -23.31 0.60
CA TRP A 277 29.46 -24.59 0.48
C TRP A 277 28.43 -24.74 1.59
N TYR A 278 27.15 -24.79 1.24
CA TYR A 278 26.06 -24.95 2.20
C TYR A 278 25.54 -26.39 2.23
N VAL A 279 25.25 -26.86 3.44
CA VAL A 279 24.46 -28.07 3.68
C VAL A 279 23.23 -27.67 4.47
N PHE A 280 22.06 -28.09 4.02
CA PHE A 280 20.79 -27.73 4.64
C PHE A 280 20.12 -28.95 5.26
N ARG A 281 19.42 -28.75 6.37
CA ARG A 281 18.40 -29.67 6.91
C ARG A 281 17.03 -29.05 6.71
N VAL A 282 16.12 -29.75 6.05
CA VAL A 282 14.71 -29.34 5.99
C VAL A 282 14.04 -29.73 7.30
N LYS A 283 13.45 -28.79 8.04
CA LYS A 283 12.71 -29.08 9.27
C LYS A 283 11.27 -29.46 8.96
N THR A 284 10.59 -28.61 8.22
CA THR A 284 9.19 -28.75 7.81
C THR A 284 9.03 -28.20 6.39
N SER A 285 8.06 -28.73 5.66
CA SER A 285 7.70 -28.23 4.35
C SER A 285 6.18 -28.22 4.19
N SER A 286 5.66 -27.19 3.54
CA SER A 286 4.28 -27.07 3.08
C SER A 286 4.35 -26.82 1.59
N VAL A 287 4.07 -27.86 0.79
CA VAL A 287 4.27 -27.86 -0.66
C VAL A 287 2.98 -28.29 -1.34
N LEU A 288 2.57 -27.53 -2.35
CA LEU A 288 1.34 -27.78 -3.10
C LEU A 288 1.57 -28.87 -4.16
N THR A 289 1.74 -30.12 -3.73
CA THR A 289 2.04 -31.25 -4.62
C THR A 289 0.85 -31.67 -5.46
N ASP A 290 -0.34 -31.65 -4.88
CA ASP A 290 -1.61 -32.04 -5.49
C ASP A 290 -2.76 -31.23 -4.87
N PHE A 291 -3.97 -31.49 -5.35
CA PHE A 291 -5.15 -30.75 -4.89
C PHE A 291 -5.47 -30.99 -3.41
N ASN A 292 -5.17 -32.17 -2.86
CA ASN A 292 -5.41 -32.47 -1.45
C ASN A 292 -4.41 -31.70 -0.56
N ALA A 293 -3.14 -31.63 -0.96
CA ALA A 293 -2.15 -30.78 -0.30
C ALA A 293 -2.57 -29.30 -0.36
N PHE A 294 -3.13 -28.87 -1.50
CA PHE A 294 -3.66 -27.52 -1.67
C PHE A 294 -4.88 -27.24 -0.80
N GLU A 295 -5.89 -28.11 -0.77
CA GLU A 295 -7.12 -27.95 0.02
C GLU A 295 -6.84 -27.81 1.53
N ASN A 296 -5.81 -28.50 2.02
CA ASN A 296 -5.40 -28.43 3.42
C ASN A 296 -4.40 -27.30 3.72
N SER A 297 -4.10 -26.43 2.74
CA SER A 297 -3.19 -25.30 2.89
C SER A 297 -3.93 -23.97 3.05
N ASP A 298 -3.24 -22.96 3.58
CA ASP A 298 -3.74 -21.58 3.65
C ASP A 298 -4.09 -21.01 2.25
N ALA A 299 -3.45 -21.54 1.20
CA ALA A 299 -3.70 -21.13 -0.18
C ALA A 299 -5.13 -21.41 -0.64
N TYR A 300 -5.78 -22.46 -0.12
CA TYR A 300 -7.13 -22.82 -0.55
C TYR A 300 -8.15 -21.72 -0.22
N SER A 301 -8.11 -21.20 1.00
CA SER A 301 -9.02 -20.13 1.44
C SER A 301 -8.81 -18.85 0.63
N ASP A 302 -7.55 -18.49 0.36
CA ASP A 302 -7.20 -17.31 -0.44
C ASP A 302 -7.70 -17.43 -1.87
N VAL A 303 -7.41 -18.57 -2.53
CA VAL A 303 -7.85 -18.83 -3.90
C VAL A 303 -9.36 -18.89 -3.99
N LYS A 304 -10.03 -19.58 -3.06
CA LYS A 304 -11.49 -19.63 -3.01
C LYS A 304 -12.07 -18.21 -2.91
N THR A 305 -11.59 -17.40 -1.98
CA THR A 305 -12.06 -16.01 -1.79
C THR A 305 -11.83 -15.17 -3.05
N LYS A 306 -10.66 -15.31 -3.68
CA LYS A 306 -10.34 -14.64 -4.94
C LYS A 306 -11.32 -15.04 -6.05
N LEU A 307 -11.58 -16.32 -6.23
CA LEU A 307 -12.49 -16.81 -7.27
C LEU A 307 -13.94 -16.36 -7.00
N GLU A 308 -14.38 -16.39 -5.74
CA GLU A 308 -15.70 -15.88 -5.34
C GLU A 308 -15.83 -14.38 -5.66
N GLN A 309 -14.77 -13.61 -5.40
CA GLN A 309 -14.71 -12.19 -5.75
C GLN A 309 -14.78 -11.96 -7.26
N GLU A 310 -13.96 -12.65 -8.05
CA GLU A 310 -13.92 -12.51 -9.51
C GLU A 310 -15.26 -12.86 -10.14
N LYS A 311 -15.88 -13.96 -9.69
CA LYS A 311 -17.20 -14.40 -10.15
C LYS A 311 -18.29 -13.40 -9.77
N PHE A 312 -18.26 -12.89 -8.54
CA PHE A 312 -19.20 -11.88 -8.08
C PHE A 312 -19.08 -10.56 -8.86
N GLN A 313 -17.86 -10.08 -9.09
CA GLN A 313 -17.64 -8.83 -9.84
C GLN A 313 -18.11 -8.96 -11.29
N LYS A 314 -17.79 -10.09 -11.94
CA LYS A 314 -18.29 -10.38 -13.29
C LYS A 314 -19.82 -10.42 -13.34
N TRP A 315 -20.46 -11.09 -12.38
CA TRP A 315 -21.92 -11.11 -12.27
C TRP A 315 -22.49 -9.70 -12.09
N LEU A 316 -21.87 -8.86 -11.26
CA LEU A 316 -22.33 -7.51 -10.99
C LEU A 316 -22.27 -6.64 -12.25
N GLU A 317 -21.17 -6.73 -13.01
CA GLU A 317 -21.00 -6.04 -14.30
C GLU A 317 -22.04 -6.48 -15.33
N GLU A 318 -22.26 -7.79 -15.45
CA GLU A 318 -23.28 -8.38 -16.34
C GLU A 318 -24.68 -7.90 -15.94
N PHE A 319 -25.02 -7.96 -14.65
CA PHE A 319 -26.31 -7.49 -14.13
C PHE A 319 -26.53 -6.00 -14.37
N MET A 320 -25.52 -5.15 -14.11
CA MET A 320 -25.62 -3.72 -14.39
C MET A 320 -25.86 -3.47 -15.88
N LYS A 321 -25.19 -4.22 -16.77
CA LYS A 321 -25.39 -4.09 -18.21
C LYS A 321 -26.78 -4.56 -18.65
N GLU A 322 -27.26 -5.69 -18.15
CA GLU A 322 -28.58 -6.25 -18.47
C GLU A 322 -29.72 -5.33 -18.02
N GLU A 323 -29.59 -4.73 -16.84
CA GLU A 323 -30.58 -3.80 -16.28
C GLU A 323 -30.38 -2.36 -16.74
N ASN A 324 -29.36 -2.08 -17.55
CA ASN A 324 -28.96 -0.75 -17.98
C ASN A 324 -28.80 0.22 -16.79
N LEU A 325 -28.12 -0.28 -15.74
CA LEU A 325 -27.77 0.46 -14.54
C LEU A 325 -26.44 1.18 -14.73
N SER A 326 -26.33 2.37 -14.16
CA SER A 326 -25.09 3.15 -14.16
C SER A 326 -25.02 4.03 -12.92
N TYR A 327 -23.82 4.52 -12.59
CA TYR A 327 -23.63 5.49 -11.53
C TYR A 327 -23.63 6.90 -12.09
N ALA A 328 -24.32 7.81 -11.39
CA ALA A 328 -24.21 9.23 -11.61
C ALA A 328 -23.70 9.90 -10.33
N PHE A 329 -22.97 11.00 -10.48
CA PHE A 329 -22.29 11.68 -9.39
C PHE A 329 -22.76 13.13 -9.32
N ASN A 330 -23.08 13.60 -8.12
CA ASN A 330 -23.25 15.03 -7.86
C ASN A 330 -21.96 15.65 -7.34
N ASP A 331 -21.05 14.84 -6.77
CA ASP A 331 -19.74 15.27 -6.29
C ASP A 331 -18.67 15.02 -7.36
N GLN A 332 -18.13 16.10 -7.92
CA GLN A 332 -17.16 16.04 -9.02
C GLN A 332 -15.81 15.46 -8.59
N VAL A 333 -15.38 15.72 -7.34
CA VAL A 333 -14.13 15.18 -6.81
C VAL A 333 -14.24 13.65 -6.75
N LEU A 334 -15.31 13.17 -6.15
CA LEU A 334 -15.61 11.75 -6.05
C LEU A 334 -15.67 11.10 -7.44
N GLU A 335 -16.37 11.73 -8.39
CA GLU A 335 -16.50 11.22 -9.76
C GLU A 335 -15.12 10.97 -10.38
N TYR A 336 -14.24 11.97 -10.43
CA TYR A 336 -12.95 11.85 -11.09
C TYR A 336 -12.02 10.87 -10.39
N TRP A 337 -12.02 10.82 -9.05
CA TRP A 337 -11.24 9.83 -8.30
C TRP A 337 -11.77 8.40 -8.47
N TRP A 338 -13.10 8.24 -8.59
CA TRP A 338 -13.72 6.96 -8.94
C TRP A 338 -13.34 6.53 -10.36
N LYS A 339 -13.39 7.44 -11.33
CA LYS A 339 -12.96 7.19 -12.72
C LYS A 339 -11.48 6.82 -12.81
N TYR A 340 -10.64 7.45 -12.00
CA TYR A 340 -9.22 7.09 -11.87
C TYR A 340 -9.05 5.66 -11.38
N PHE A 341 -9.80 5.26 -10.35
CA PHE A 341 -9.81 3.88 -9.87
C PHE A 341 -10.30 2.86 -10.91
N LYS A 342 -11.28 3.25 -11.74
CA LYS A 342 -11.79 2.42 -12.84
C LYS A 342 -10.93 2.43 -14.10
N ASN A 343 -9.77 3.11 -14.07
CA ASN A 343 -8.89 3.26 -15.23
C ASN A 343 -9.61 3.81 -16.47
N GLU A 344 -10.49 4.81 -16.28
CA GLU A 344 -11.24 5.40 -17.40
C GLU A 344 -10.30 5.96 -18.48
N GLU A 345 -10.61 5.65 -19.75
CA GLU A 345 -9.87 6.15 -20.89
C GLU A 345 -9.93 7.68 -20.99
N ASP A 346 -8.79 8.27 -21.36
CA ASP A 346 -8.57 9.71 -21.53
C ASP A 346 -9.00 10.56 -20.32
N LEU A 347 -8.89 10.03 -19.10
CA LEU A 347 -9.16 10.81 -17.89
C LEU A 347 -8.20 12.01 -17.77
N TYR A 348 -6.96 11.86 -18.23
CA TYR A 348 -6.00 12.96 -18.30
C TYR A 348 -6.54 14.12 -19.16
N GLY A 349 -6.99 13.85 -20.40
CA GLY A 349 -7.50 14.89 -21.31
C GLY A 349 -8.75 15.57 -20.76
N LYS A 350 -9.69 14.79 -20.21
CA LYS A 350 -10.89 15.31 -19.54
C LYS A 350 -10.56 16.24 -18.37
N LEU A 351 -9.59 15.86 -17.55
CA LEU A 351 -9.18 16.65 -16.40
C LEU A 351 -8.34 17.87 -16.80
N ALA A 352 -7.48 17.73 -17.82
CA ALA A 352 -6.71 18.85 -18.38
C ALA A 352 -7.65 19.96 -18.89
N ASN A 353 -8.71 19.60 -19.63
CA ASN A 353 -9.69 20.55 -20.14
C ASN A 353 -10.50 21.23 -19.02
N LEU A 354 -10.70 20.56 -17.89
CA LEU A 354 -11.36 21.14 -16.72
C LEU A 354 -10.44 22.12 -15.98
N LEU A 355 -9.17 21.76 -15.83
CA LEU A 355 -8.21 22.53 -15.03
C LEU A 355 -7.55 23.67 -15.81
N PHE A 356 -7.54 23.65 -17.15
CA PHE A 356 -6.82 24.63 -17.95
C PHE A 356 -7.69 25.33 -18.99
N GLN A 357 -7.53 26.65 -19.07
CA GLN A 357 -8.03 27.47 -20.18
C GLN A 357 -6.82 28.01 -20.97
N GLY A 358 -6.44 27.27 -22.02
CA GLY A 358 -5.13 27.47 -22.67
C GLY A 358 -4.00 27.05 -21.73
N GLU A 359 -3.07 27.97 -21.47
CA GLU A 359 -1.93 27.75 -20.54
C GLU A 359 -2.28 28.09 -19.08
N ASN A 360 -3.43 28.70 -18.82
CA ASN A 360 -3.78 29.21 -17.50
C ASN A 360 -4.53 28.16 -16.66
N LEU A 361 -4.06 27.94 -15.44
CA LEU A 361 -4.72 27.10 -14.45
C LEU A 361 -6.00 27.79 -13.93
N VAL A 362 -7.11 27.07 -13.92
CA VAL A 362 -8.39 27.50 -13.35
C VAL A 362 -8.37 27.29 -11.83
N THR A 363 -8.11 28.34 -11.07
CA THR A 363 -7.92 28.26 -9.61
C THR A 363 -9.16 27.78 -8.85
N GLU A 364 -10.36 28.09 -9.32
CA GLU A 364 -11.65 27.74 -8.70
C GLU A 364 -11.99 26.24 -8.73
N THR A 365 -11.23 25.44 -9.48
CA THR A 365 -11.38 23.98 -9.48
C THR A 365 -10.92 23.39 -8.15
N SER A 366 -11.44 22.23 -7.74
CA SER A 366 -11.01 21.62 -6.47
C SER A 366 -9.52 21.26 -6.49
N ASP A 367 -8.85 21.41 -5.34
CA ASP A 367 -7.42 21.11 -5.20
C ASP A 367 -7.15 19.59 -5.18
N GLU A 368 -8.14 18.79 -4.78
CA GLU A 368 -8.15 17.34 -4.92
C GLU A 368 -8.24 16.86 -6.39
N LEU A 369 -8.81 17.68 -7.28
CA LEU A 369 -8.75 17.41 -8.73
C LEU A 369 -7.40 17.81 -9.31
N LYS A 370 -6.82 18.92 -8.83
CA LYS A 370 -5.47 19.34 -9.19
C LYS A 370 -4.43 18.28 -8.78
N SER A 371 -4.55 17.68 -7.59
CA SER A 371 -3.66 16.59 -7.15
C SER A 371 -3.80 15.33 -8.02
N LEU A 372 -5.03 14.96 -8.39
CA LEU A 372 -5.27 13.85 -9.32
C LEU A 372 -4.63 14.10 -10.69
N PHE A 373 -4.68 15.35 -11.17
CA PHE A 373 -3.99 15.72 -12.42
C PHE A 373 -2.48 15.52 -12.35
N VAL A 374 -1.85 15.81 -11.21
CA VAL A 374 -0.41 15.55 -11.00
C VAL A 374 -0.12 14.05 -11.13
N LEU A 375 -0.95 13.19 -10.54
CA LEU A 375 -0.81 11.73 -10.65
C LEU A 375 -1.00 11.23 -12.09
N LEU A 376 -2.04 11.70 -12.78
CA LEU A 376 -2.31 11.34 -14.18
C LEU A 376 -1.20 11.82 -15.12
N SER A 377 -0.61 12.99 -14.83
CA SER A 377 0.52 13.53 -15.58
C SER A 377 1.73 12.61 -15.52
N ASP A 378 2.03 11.97 -14.37
CA ASP A 378 3.12 10.98 -14.29
C ASP A 378 2.90 9.81 -15.25
N SER A 379 1.69 9.23 -15.24
CA SER A 379 1.34 8.14 -16.15
C SER A 379 1.42 8.57 -17.61
N LYS A 380 0.94 9.79 -17.93
CA LYS A 380 0.99 10.31 -19.30
C LYS A 380 2.41 10.58 -19.77
N ILE A 381 3.27 11.15 -18.92
CA ILE A 381 4.69 11.38 -19.22
C ILE A 381 5.43 10.06 -19.44
N GLN A 382 5.13 9.03 -18.64
CA GLN A 382 5.70 7.68 -18.81
C GLN A 382 5.26 7.04 -20.13
N GLU A 383 3.97 7.14 -20.46
CA GLU A 383 3.40 6.66 -21.73
C GLU A 383 4.10 7.33 -22.92
N LEU A 384 4.19 8.66 -22.92
CA LEU A 384 4.84 9.43 -23.98
C LEU A 384 6.34 9.11 -24.08
N THR A 385 7.03 8.98 -22.95
CA THR A 385 8.45 8.61 -22.92
C THR A 385 8.68 7.22 -23.52
N LYS A 386 7.80 6.26 -23.23
CA LYS A 386 7.85 4.93 -23.84
C LYS A 386 7.67 5.01 -25.36
N GLN A 387 6.67 5.76 -25.84
CA GLN A 387 6.42 5.92 -27.27
C GLN A 387 7.59 6.61 -28.00
N ILE A 388 8.19 7.64 -27.38
CA ILE A 388 9.39 8.32 -27.91
C ILE A 388 10.57 7.35 -28.02
N ALA A 389 10.77 6.47 -27.03
CA ALA A 389 11.82 5.46 -27.06
C ALA A 389 11.56 4.41 -28.15
N GLU A 390 10.33 3.92 -28.28
CA GLU A 390 9.90 3.00 -29.34
C GLU A 390 10.13 3.59 -30.74
N LEU A 391 9.77 4.85 -30.97
CA LEU A 391 10.02 5.53 -32.25
C LEU A 391 11.52 5.75 -32.51
N THR A 392 12.31 6.01 -31.46
CA THR A 392 13.77 6.13 -31.57
C THR A 392 14.38 4.79 -31.98
N GLN A 393 13.90 3.67 -31.42
CA GLN A 393 14.30 2.33 -31.85
C GLN A 393 13.86 2.05 -33.30
N TYR A 394 12.60 2.34 -33.64
CA TYR A 394 12.04 2.16 -34.98
C TYR A 394 12.90 2.87 -36.04
N ARG A 395 13.21 4.16 -35.79
CA ARG A 395 14.10 4.99 -36.62
C ARG A 395 15.49 4.36 -36.79
N THR A 396 16.09 3.90 -35.69
CA THR A 396 17.44 3.33 -35.70
C THR A 396 17.51 2.04 -36.54
N VAL A 397 16.47 1.20 -36.49
CA VAL A 397 16.36 -0.02 -37.30
C VAL A 397 16.25 0.32 -38.79
N LEU A 398 15.43 1.32 -39.14
CA LEU A 398 15.33 1.81 -40.52
C LEU A 398 16.66 2.36 -41.06
N GLU A 399 17.40 3.13 -40.25
CA GLU A 399 18.72 3.67 -40.65
C GLU A 399 19.71 2.55 -40.98
N ASN A 400 19.61 1.42 -40.26
CA ASN A 400 20.42 0.22 -40.52
C ASN A 400 19.88 -0.64 -41.67
N SER A 401 18.91 -0.14 -42.45
CA SER A 401 18.25 -0.85 -43.55
C SER A 401 17.61 -2.18 -43.12
N GLN A 402 17.16 -2.25 -41.88
CA GLN A 402 16.47 -3.40 -41.31
C GLN A 402 14.96 -3.13 -41.22
N GLU A 403 14.16 -4.19 -41.18
CA GLU A 403 12.72 -4.07 -40.95
C GLU A 403 12.45 -3.92 -39.44
N PRO A 404 11.69 -2.89 -39.01
CA PRO A 404 11.28 -2.73 -37.62
C PRO A 404 10.45 -3.90 -37.11
N ASP A 405 10.40 -4.06 -35.79
CA ASP A 405 9.58 -5.07 -35.12
C ASP A 405 8.12 -5.01 -35.61
N GLU A 406 7.54 -6.18 -35.88
CA GLU A 406 6.16 -6.32 -36.38
C GLU A 406 5.14 -5.65 -35.45
N ASP A 407 5.37 -5.71 -34.13
CA ASP A 407 4.51 -5.06 -33.15
C ASP A 407 4.56 -3.53 -33.24
N LEU A 408 5.73 -2.96 -33.55
CA LEU A 408 5.89 -1.52 -33.76
C LEU A 408 5.27 -1.09 -35.09
N ILE A 409 5.41 -1.89 -36.15
CA ILE A 409 4.75 -1.65 -37.44
C ILE A 409 3.23 -1.68 -37.27
N LYS A 410 2.69 -2.62 -36.49
CA LYS A 410 1.25 -2.71 -36.19
C LYS A 410 0.76 -1.48 -35.42
N LYS A 411 1.56 -0.97 -34.48
CA LYS A 411 1.21 0.17 -33.64
C LYS A 411 1.28 1.51 -34.39
N TYR A 412 2.34 1.75 -35.14
CA TYR A 412 2.62 3.05 -35.76
C TYR A 412 2.34 3.09 -37.28
N GLY A 413 2.11 1.94 -37.91
CA GLY A 413 2.12 1.79 -39.35
C GLY A 413 3.54 1.65 -39.91
N LYS A 414 3.64 1.36 -41.21
CA LYS A 414 4.92 1.44 -41.92
C LYS A 414 5.28 2.91 -42.12
N LEU A 415 6.28 3.37 -41.38
CA LEU A 415 6.82 4.73 -41.47
C LEU A 415 8.14 4.75 -42.24
N SER A 416 8.41 5.85 -42.91
CA SER A 416 9.75 6.30 -43.30
C SER A 416 10.52 6.89 -42.10
N ILE A 417 11.82 7.15 -42.28
CA ILE A 417 12.65 7.80 -41.25
C ILE A 417 12.09 9.19 -40.93
N GLU A 418 11.73 9.97 -41.95
CA GLU A 418 11.19 11.32 -41.81
C GLU A 418 9.84 11.33 -41.08
N GLU A 419 8.97 10.36 -41.36
CA GLU A 419 7.69 10.23 -40.67
C GLU A 419 7.85 9.79 -39.21
N ALA A 420 8.83 8.91 -38.93
CA ALA A 420 9.16 8.50 -37.57
C ALA A 420 9.71 9.69 -36.75
N ASP A 421 10.59 10.50 -37.36
CA ASP A 421 11.13 11.72 -36.73
C ASP A 421 10.02 12.76 -36.46
N ALA A 422 9.12 12.99 -37.42
CA ALA A 422 8.01 13.93 -37.26
C ALA A 422 7.06 13.52 -36.13
N LYS A 423 6.68 12.23 -36.06
CA LYS A 423 5.85 11.70 -34.97
C LYS A 423 6.54 11.81 -33.62
N LYS A 424 7.85 11.53 -33.56
CA LYS A 424 8.63 11.67 -32.34
C LYS A 424 8.64 13.12 -31.86
N GLU A 425 8.88 14.08 -32.75
CA GLU A 425 8.87 15.51 -32.41
C GLU A 425 7.50 15.96 -31.88
N GLU A 426 6.41 15.46 -32.45
CA GLU A 426 5.05 15.71 -31.94
C GLU A 426 4.86 15.19 -30.50
N LEU A 427 5.30 13.95 -30.23
CA LEU A 427 5.21 13.37 -28.89
C LEU A 427 6.11 14.09 -27.87
N GLU A 428 7.28 14.57 -28.29
CA GLU A 428 8.17 15.38 -27.45
C GLU A 428 7.51 16.73 -27.08
N LYS A 429 6.82 17.37 -28.03
CA LYS A 429 6.04 18.60 -27.75
C LYS A 429 4.88 18.32 -26.80
N GLN A 430 4.12 17.25 -27.02
CA GLN A 430 3.04 16.85 -26.10
C GLN A 430 3.59 16.55 -24.70
N LYS A 431 4.73 15.87 -24.59
CA LYS A 431 5.37 15.58 -23.31
C LYS A 431 5.78 16.87 -22.58
N ALA A 432 6.39 17.81 -23.30
CA ALA A 432 6.77 19.10 -22.73
C ALA A 432 5.56 19.90 -22.24
N ASP A 433 4.44 19.89 -22.98
CA ASP A 433 3.18 20.51 -22.56
C ASP A 433 2.65 19.89 -21.25
N VAL A 434 2.63 18.56 -21.16
CA VAL A 434 2.20 17.84 -19.95
C VAL A 434 3.11 18.18 -18.75
N GLU A 435 4.43 18.21 -18.97
CA GLU A 435 5.41 18.56 -17.94
C GLU A 435 5.24 20.00 -17.43
N ASN A 436 4.99 20.94 -18.35
CA ASN A 436 4.74 22.35 -18.00
C ASN A 436 3.44 22.51 -17.20
N LYS A 437 2.34 21.91 -17.66
CA LYS A 437 1.05 21.95 -16.94
C LYS A 437 1.16 21.31 -15.56
N LYS A 438 1.83 20.16 -15.47
CA LYS A 438 2.10 19.49 -14.20
C LYS A 438 2.89 20.41 -13.26
N LYS A 439 3.94 21.08 -13.76
CA LYS A 439 4.71 22.03 -12.98
C LYS A 439 3.85 23.17 -12.45
N THR A 440 3.05 23.79 -13.30
CA THR A 440 2.11 24.86 -12.90
C THR A 440 1.18 24.42 -11.76
N VAL A 441 0.64 23.21 -11.85
CA VAL A 441 -0.25 22.68 -10.80
C VAL A 441 0.50 22.38 -9.51
N VAL A 442 1.69 21.78 -9.59
CA VAL A 442 2.50 21.49 -8.38
C VAL A 442 2.92 22.79 -7.68
N ASP A 443 3.32 23.81 -8.43
CA ASP A 443 3.71 25.11 -7.88
C ASP A 443 2.52 25.72 -7.12
N TYR A 444 1.33 25.74 -7.73
CA TYR A 444 0.10 26.18 -7.09
C TYR A 444 -0.22 25.36 -5.81
N LEU A 445 -0.13 24.03 -5.87
CA LEU A 445 -0.43 23.19 -4.70
C LEU A 445 0.59 23.40 -3.58
N TYR A 446 1.86 23.63 -3.90
CA TYR A 446 2.90 23.90 -2.91
C TYR A 446 2.68 25.21 -2.16
N GLU A 447 2.23 26.26 -2.86
CA GLU A 447 1.88 27.54 -2.23
C GLU A 447 0.72 27.41 -1.24
N ASN A 448 -0.27 26.56 -1.54
CA ASN A 448 -1.48 26.41 -0.73
C ASN A 448 -1.40 25.28 0.32
N TYR A 449 -0.59 24.24 0.08
CA TYR A 449 -0.47 23.05 0.92
C TYR A 449 1.00 22.66 1.15
N PRO A 450 1.84 23.55 1.71
CA PRO A 450 3.28 23.32 1.86
C PRO A 450 3.64 22.21 2.85
N SER A 451 2.67 21.70 3.62
CA SER A 451 2.84 20.59 4.56
C SER A 451 2.43 19.23 4.00
N SER A 452 1.80 19.18 2.81
CA SER A 452 1.46 17.90 2.16
C SER A 452 2.74 17.18 1.74
N THR A 453 2.89 15.95 2.21
CA THR A 453 4.06 15.10 1.90
C THR A 453 4.21 14.87 0.40
N TYR A 454 3.09 14.63 -0.29
CA TYR A 454 3.08 14.39 -1.73
C TYR A 454 3.41 15.66 -2.51
N VAL A 455 2.81 16.80 -2.13
CA VAL A 455 3.12 18.09 -2.76
C VAL A 455 4.60 18.42 -2.59
N LEU A 456 5.16 18.26 -1.40
CA LEU A 456 6.58 18.48 -1.13
C LEU A 456 7.49 17.57 -1.96
N GLU A 457 7.14 16.28 -2.10
CA GLU A 457 7.88 15.33 -2.94
C GLU A 457 7.90 15.78 -4.41
N TYR A 458 6.75 16.22 -4.94
CA TYR A 458 6.67 16.71 -6.33
C TYR A 458 7.38 18.06 -6.51
N ALA A 459 7.20 18.99 -5.58
CA ALA A 459 7.86 20.30 -5.62
C ALA A 459 9.38 20.13 -5.59
N TYR A 460 9.91 19.27 -4.71
CA TYR A 460 11.34 18.96 -4.66
C TYR A 460 11.87 18.36 -5.96
N ARG A 461 11.12 17.47 -6.61
CA ARG A 461 11.53 16.89 -7.91
C ARG A 461 11.59 17.92 -9.02
N LEU A 462 10.68 18.89 -9.02
CA LEU A 462 10.62 19.93 -10.05
C LEU A 462 11.61 21.07 -9.79
N HIS A 463 11.87 21.36 -8.53
CA HIS A 463 12.76 22.44 -8.08
C HIS A 463 13.85 21.92 -7.15
N PRO A 464 14.70 20.98 -7.60
CA PRO A 464 15.68 20.33 -6.73
C PRO A 464 16.77 21.28 -6.22
N ASN A 465 16.88 22.48 -6.81
CA ASN A 465 17.83 23.51 -6.42
C ASN A 465 17.22 24.59 -5.52
N ASP A 466 15.89 24.62 -5.33
CA ASP A 466 15.27 25.59 -4.42
C ASP A 466 15.50 25.16 -2.97
N ILE A 467 16.27 25.98 -2.25
CA ILE A 467 16.70 25.65 -0.90
C ILE A 467 15.55 25.61 0.11
N ASN A 468 14.48 26.40 -0.08
CA ASN A 468 13.32 26.42 0.80
C ASN A 468 12.47 25.15 0.60
N ILE A 469 12.30 24.72 -0.65
CA ILE A 469 11.60 23.47 -0.98
C ILE A 469 12.37 22.27 -0.43
N ARG A 470 13.70 22.23 -0.62
CA ARG A 470 14.55 21.17 -0.07
C ARG A 470 14.47 21.08 1.45
N TYR A 471 14.59 22.22 2.13
CA TYR A 471 14.43 22.29 3.58
C TYR A 471 13.07 21.74 3.99
N SER A 472 11.98 22.27 3.42
CA SER A 472 10.62 21.85 3.76
C SER A 472 10.39 20.35 3.53
N TYR A 473 10.90 19.81 2.42
CA TYR A 473 10.83 18.39 2.12
C TYR A 473 11.58 17.56 3.15
N TYR A 474 12.87 17.81 3.38
CA TYR A 474 13.67 17.00 4.31
C TYR A 474 13.25 17.16 5.78
N SER A 475 12.80 18.35 6.19
CA SER A 475 12.22 18.57 7.52
C SER A 475 10.90 17.80 7.70
N ASN A 476 10.05 17.76 6.66
CA ASN A 476 8.85 16.92 6.69
C ASN A 476 9.22 15.43 6.83
N LEU A 477 10.23 14.96 6.10
CA LEU A 477 10.70 13.57 6.22
C LEU A 477 11.24 13.26 7.61
N TYR A 478 12.05 14.15 8.17
CA TYR A 478 12.56 14.05 9.54
C TYR A 478 11.42 13.90 10.55
N ASN A 479 10.39 14.75 10.47
CA ASN A 479 9.25 14.69 11.38
C ASN A 479 8.49 13.35 11.32
N GLN A 480 8.42 12.74 10.13
CA GLN A 480 7.79 11.42 9.97
C GLN A 480 8.62 10.30 10.60
N ILE A 481 9.96 10.36 10.49
CA ILE A 481 10.83 9.27 10.98
C ILE A 481 11.19 9.41 12.45
N LYS A 482 11.21 10.64 12.98
CA LYS A 482 11.65 10.96 14.35
C LYS A 482 11.04 10.05 15.43
N PRO A 483 9.71 9.78 15.45
CA PRO A 483 9.11 8.92 16.48
C PRO A 483 9.66 7.48 16.50
N TYR A 484 10.28 7.03 15.41
CA TYR A 484 10.72 5.65 15.22
C TYR A 484 12.24 5.47 15.35
N LEU A 485 13.02 6.54 15.33
CA LEU A 485 14.49 6.48 15.33
C LEU A 485 15.05 5.73 16.55
N SER A 486 14.48 5.96 17.74
CA SER A 486 14.90 5.31 18.99
C SER A 486 14.48 3.84 19.11
N THR A 487 13.53 3.39 18.28
CA THR A 487 12.98 2.02 18.33
C THR A 487 13.63 1.08 17.31
N GLY A 488 14.44 1.59 16.38
CA GLY A 488 15.12 0.79 15.35
C GLY A 488 14.21 0.23 14.25
N THR A 489 12.93 0.60 14.19
CA THR A 489 11.94 -0.02 13.29
C THR A 489 11.87 0.59 11.88
N TYR A 490 12.89 1.33 11.44
CA TYR A 490 12.87 2.08 10.18
C TYR A 490 13.92 1.60 9.17
N ASP A 491 13.68 1.85 7.88
CA ASP A 491 14.57 1.48 6.78
C ASP A 491 15.88 2.30 6.83
N PRO A 492 17.06 1.69 7.03
CA PRO A 492 18.34 2.40 7.14
C PRO A 492 18.65 3.31 5.95
N ASN A 493 18.25 2.91 4.72
CA ASN A 493 18.48 3.74 3.53
C ASN A 493 17.67 5.03 3.56
N GLN A 494 16.49 5.00 4.17
CA GLN A 494 15.64 6.18 4.29
C GLN A 494 16.16 7.13 5.37
N ILE A 495 16.67 6.59 6.49
CA ILE A 495 17.36 7.40 7.51
C ILE A 495 18.56 8.11 6.87
N PHE A 496 19.40 7.36 6.16
CA PHE A 496 20.56 7.91 5.47
C PHE A 496 20.19 8.99 4.44
N GLY A 497 19.13 8.76 3.66
CA GLY A 497 18.63 9.74 2.69
C GLY A 497 18.17 11.05 3.32
N VAL A 498 17.53 11.00 4.50
CA VAL A 498 17.12 12.21 5.26
C VAL A 498 18.33 12.92 5.86
N LEU A 499 19.26 12.19 6.46
CA LEU A 499 20.52 12.75 6.99
C LEU A 499 21.31 13.47 5.89
N LEU A 500 21.52 12.82 4.74
CA LEU A 500 22.25 13.44 3.63
C LEU A 500 21.51 14.68 3.12
N GLY A 501 20.19 14.59 2.96
CA GLY A 501 19.35 15.71 2.56
C GLY A 501 19.49 16.93 3.47
N LEU A 502 19.26 16.76 4.77
CA LEU A 502 19.40 17.82 5.76
C LEU A 502 20.83 18.38 5.82
N TYR A 503 21.85 17.52 5.71
CA TYR A 503 23.25 17.95 5.66
C TYR A 503 23.51 18.89 4.49
N THR A 504 22.98 18.57 3.31
CA THR A 504 23.13 19.44 2.14
C THR A 504 22.38 20.77 2.27
N VAL A 505 21.29 20.83 3.04
CA VAL A 505 20.57 22.08 3.35
C VAL A 505 21.35 22.90 4.38
N ALA A 506 21.86 22.27 5.43
CA ALA A 506 22.60 22.92 6.51
C ALA A 506 23.88 23.62 6.01
N ASN A 507 24.54 23.03 5.01
CA ASN A 507 25.77 23.55 4.41
C ASN A 507 25.54 24.49 3.21
N ALA A 508 24.29 24.70 2.78
CA ALA A 508 23.97 25.54 1.64
C ALA A 508 24.26 27.02 1.96
N THR A 509 25.09 27.68 1.16
CA THR A 509 25.51 29.07 1.40
C THR A 509 24.44 30.10 1.02
N ASP A 510 23.48 29.69 0.19
CA ASP A 510 22.30 30.44 -0.23
C ASP A 510 21.08 30.22 0.70
N ALA A 511 21.17 29.33 1.69
CA ALA A 511 20.17 29.17 2.74
C ALA A 511 20.23 30.31 3.78
N SER A 512 19.08 30.69 4.33
CA SER A 512 19.03 31.60 5.48
C SER A 512 19.68 30.97 6.71
N THR A 513 20.22 31.80 7.60
CA THR A 513 20.83 31.34 8.87
C THR A 513 19.87 30.46 9.67
N SER A 514 18.58 30.81 9.71
CA SER A 514 17.55 30.03 10.43
C SER A 514 17.37 28.64 9.84
N ILE A 515 17.30 28.50 8.50
CA ILE A 515 17.16 27.21 7.83
C ILE A 515 18.38 26.32 8.10
N ARG A 516 19.58 26.91 8.06
CA ARG A 516 20.82 26.18 8.31
C ARG A 516 20.91 25.68 9.75
N LEU A 517 20.62 26.55 10.72
CA LEU A 517 20.60 26.20 12.15
C LEU A 517 19.57 25.11 12.44
N ASP A 518 18.34 25.23 11.93
CA ASP A 518 17.31 24.21 12.16
C ASP A 518 17.67 22.86 11.51
N SER A 519 18.25 22.89 10.30
CA SER A 519 18.73 21.67 9.64
C SER A 519 19.85 20.98 10.42
N TYR A 520 20.82 21.73 10.96
CA TYR A 520 21.84 21.15 11.85
C TYR A 520 21.24 20.64 13.16
N TYR A 521 20.22 21.30 13.70
CA TYR A 521 19.54 20.83 14.91
C TYR A 521 18.83 19.48 14.65
N MET A 522 18.15 19.33 13.52
CA MET A 522 17.55 18.05 13.11
C MET A 522 18.61 16.95 12.95
N LEU A 523 19.75 17.27 12.34
CA LEU A 523 20.88 16.33 12.21
C LEU A 523 21.43 15.90 13.57
N TYR A 524 21.60 16.86 14.49
CA TYR A 524 22.02 16.61 15.87
C TYR A 524 21.04 15.67 16.59
N ASP A 525 19.74 15.98 16.55
CA ASP A 525 18.68 15.17 17.18
C ASP A 525 18.62 13.76 16.61
N MET A 526 18.72 13.62 15.28
CA MET A 526 18.80 12.32 14.63
C MET A 526 20.04 11.53 15.07
N SER A 527 21.19 12.19 15.18
CA SER A 527 22.45 11.54 15.57
C SER A 527 22.39 11.03 17.01
N LEU A 528 21.77 11.79 17.92
CA LEU A 528 21.49 11.32 19.28
C LEU A 528 20.58 10.10 19.29
N ALA A 529 19.47 10.14 18.55
CA ALA A 529 18.52 9.04 18.49
C ALA A 529 19.11 7.75 17.90
N LEU A 530 20.12 7.89 17.03
CA LEU A 530 20.86 6.80 16.40
C LEU A 530 22.09 6.33 17.20
N ASN A 531 22.32 6.90 18.39
CA ASN A 531 23.48 6.62 19.22
C ASN A 531 24.83 6.90 18.52
N ASP A 532 24.88 7.98 17.72
CA ASP A 532 26.08 8.50 17.07
C ASP A 532 26.50 9.85 17.70
N PRO A 533 27.14 9.81 18.88
CA PRO A 533 27.53 11.04 19.57
C PRO A 533 28.66 11.81 18.86
N THR A 534 29.42 11.15 17.98
CA THR A 534 30.50 11.81 17.21
C THR A 534 29.89 12.80 16.21
N SER A 535 28.91 12.34 15.42
CA SER A 535 28.18 13.23 14.50
C SER A 535 27.37 14.27 15.26
N ALA A 536 26.73 13.89 16.37
CA ALA A 536 25.99 14.83 17.21
C ALA A 536 26.86 16.01 17.68
N LYS A 537 28.08 15.73 18.18
CA LYS A 537 29.04 16.76 18.59
C LYS A 537 29.43 17.67 17.42
N TYR A 538 29.74 17.07 16.27
CA TYR A 538 30.10 17.83 15.07
C TYR A 538 29.01 18.83 14.69
N TYR A 539 27.74 18.42 14.68
CA TYR A 539 26.63 19.31 14.36
C TYR A 539 26.43 20.43 15.40
N LEU A 540 26.64 20.17 16.69
CA LEU A 540 26.66 21.22 17.73
C LEU A 540 27.76 22.24 17.49
N ASP A 541 28.97 21.79 17.14
CA ASP A 541 30.11 22.67 16.86
C ASP A 541 29.82 23.57 15.64
N GLU A 542 29.20 23.04 14.58
CA GLU A 542 28.79 23.82 13.42
C GLU A 542 27.70 24.84 13.74
N MET A 543 26.67 24.46 14.51
CA MET A 543 25.63 25.40 14.95
C MET A 543 26.21 26.54 15.80
N LYS A 544 27.08 26.23 16.77
CA LYS A 544 27.68 27.22 17.66
C LYS A 544 28.55 28.23 16.92
N LYS A 545 29.21 27.82 15.81
CA LYS A 545 29.94 28.73 14.92
C LYS A 545 29.02 29.71 14.19
N ILE A 546 27.81 29.25 13.83
CA ILE A 546 26.82 30.06 13.10
C ILE A 546 26.11 31.02 14.04
N ASP A 547 25.60 30.53 15.17
CA ASP A 547 24.97 31.33 16.22
C ASP A 547 25.20 30.72 17.62
N PRO A 548 26.08 31.34 18.45
CA PRO A 548 26.37 30.88 19.81
C PRO A 548 25.19 30.96 20.78
N ASN A 549 24.10 31.67 20.45
CA ASN A 549 22.95 31.87 21.34
C ASN A 549 21.69 31.11 20.88
N PHE A 550 21.79 30.30 19.82
CA PHE A 550 20.64 29.58 19.25
C PHE A 550 19.98 28.60 20.24
N MET A 551 20.78 27.94 21.08
CA MET A 551 20.31 26.96 22.06
C MET A 551 21.24 26.89 23.29
N ASP A 552 20.84 26.13 24.30
CA ASP A 552 21.71 25.79 25.44
C ASP A 552 22.75 24.72 25.01
N TYR A 553 23.87 25.20 24.47
CA TYR A 553 24.96 24.34 24.03
C TYR A 553 25.62 23.58 25.18
N GLU A 554 25.69 24.15 26.39
CA GLU A 554 26.33 23.49 27.53
C GLU A 554 25.56 22.23 27.91
N SER A 555 24.24 22.34 28.04
CA SER A 555 23.38 21.17 28.27
C SER A 555 23.48 20.13 27.15
N ALA A 556 23.48 20.57 25.90
CA ALA A 556 23.57 19.69 24.74
C ALA A 556 24.91 18.93 24.65
N TYR A 557 26.04 19.59 24.94
CA TYR A 557 27.35 18.93 24.99
C TYR A 557 27.43 17.92 26.15
N ASN A 558 26.91 18.27 27.33
CA ASN A 558 26.88 17.34 28.47
C ASN A 558 26.10 16.06 28.13
N GLN A 559 24.98 16.18 27.40
CA GLN A 559 24.24 15.02 26.93
C GLN A 559 25.08 14.13 25.99
N VAL A 560 25.77 14.73 25.02
CA VAL A 560 26.64 14.00 24.08
C VAL A 560 27.81 13.32 24.81
N GLU A 561 28.43 14.00 25.77
CA GLU A 561 29.53 13.45 26.58
C GLU A 561 29.07 12.25 27.42
N SER A 562 27.89 12.33 28.03
CA SER A 562 27.35 11.20 28.80
C SER A 562 27.16 9.92 27.97
N ILE A 563 26.77 10.07 26.70
CA ILE A 563 26.62 8.94 25.76
C ILE A 563 28.00 8.39 25.37
N LEU A 564 28.98 9.26 25.08
CA LEU A 564 30.36 8.86 24.78
C LEU A 564 31.00 8.07 25.92
N GLU A 565 30.79 8.52 27.16
CA GLU A 565 31.30 7.84 28.36
C GLU A 565 30.63 6.47 28.56
N ALA A 566 29.31 6.38 28.36
CA ALA A 566 28.58 5.12 28.43
C ALA A 566 29.05 4.11 27.36
N MET A 567 29.33 4.57 26.14
CA MET A 567 29.85 3.71 25.06
C MET A 567 31.25 3.18 25.39
N LYS A 568 32.17 4.04 25.87
CA LYS A 568 33.52 3.62 26.29
C LYS A 568 33.49 2.61 27.43
N ALA A 569 32.63 2.82 28.42
CA ALA A 569 32.46 1.89 29.53
C ALA A 569 31.91 0.53 29.07
N SER A 570 31.07 0.50 28.02
CA SER A 570 30.56 -0.75 27.45
C SER A 570 31.62 -1.53 26.67
N GLU A 571 32.49 -0.86 25.91
CA GLU A 571 33.61 -1.48 25.16
C GLU A 571 34.67 -2.08 26.09
N GLU A 572 34.95 -1.44 27.24
CA GLU A 572 35.89 -1.93 28.26
C GLU A 572 35.34 -3.14 29.07
N SER A 573 34.04 -3.44 28.97
CA SER A 573 33.37 -4.49 29.76
C SER A 573 33.13 -5.81 29.01
N THR A 574 33.37 -5.86 27.69
CA THR A 574 33.35 -7.10 26.89
C THR A 574 34.66 -7.90 27.06
N PRO A 575 34.65 -9.13 27.61
CA PRO A 575 35.87 -9.91 27.77
C PRO A 575 36.35 -10.43 26.41
N SER A 576 37.54 -10.00 26.00
CA SER A 576 38.31 -10.65 24.94
C SER A 576 38.59 -12.11 25.33
N THR A 577 37.91 -13.07 24.72
CA THR A 577 38.43 -14.44 24.67
C THR A 577 39.61 -14.47 23.72
N SER A 578 40.78 -14.14 24.27
CA SER A 578 42.06 -14.55 23.72
C SER A 578 42.40 -15.93 24.28
N THR A 579 42.47 -16.93 23.42
CA THR A 579 43.41 -18.04 23.56
C THR A 579 44.30 -17.91 22.33
N GLY A 580 45.59 -17.56 22.44
CA GLY A 580 46.55 -18.12 23.37
C GLY A 580 47.26 -19.24 22.63
N GLU A 581 48.54 -19.02 22.33
CA GLU A 581 49.49 -19.83 21.56
C GLU A 581 49.47 -21.35 21.85
#